data_AF-A0A6G3LRU9-F1
#
_entry.id   AF-A0A6G3LRU9-F1
#
_cell.length_a   1.000
_cell.length_b   1.000
_cell.length_c   1.000
_cell.angle_alpha   90.00
_cell.angle_beta   90.00
_cell.angle_gamma   90.00
#
_symmetry.space_group_name_H-M   'P 1'
#
loop_
_entity.id
_entity.type
_entity.pdbx_description
1 polymer ?
#
loop_
_entity_poly.entity_id
_entity_poly.type
_entity_poly.pdbx_seq_one_letter_code
_entity_poly.pdbx_strand_id
1 'polypeptide(L)'
;MAQVRVRLLGALKERTDGKQEVWVEARSWSEALRALLASYPQLSIAVDDRGRPRPGFLVFVDGVDCRLLDEGAPANEIDLLPVNHGGVEFKFITWNDVEEAIRRIADKIQASSFKPEVIVGVMRGGVVPGRLLADRLGIEDIGVIEVKLYISAGQRGERPYLRQPLTLSIKDRRVLLVDDV
;
A
#
# COMPACT_ATOMS: atom_id res chain seq x y z
N MET A 1 12.97 -34.67 3.31
CA MET A 1 12.74 -33.22 3.41
C MET A 1 13.99 -32.56 2.86
N ALA A 2 13.87 -31.46 2.15
CA ALA A 2 15.00 -30.71 1.64
C ALA A 2 15.29 -29.54 2.57
N GLN A 3 16.55 -29.12 2.63
CA GLN A 3 16.97 -27.92 3.34
C GLN A 3 16.66 -26.71 2.45
N VAL A 4 15.75 -25.85 2.88
CA VAL A 4 15.30 -24.66 2.14
C VAL A 4 15.87 -23.42 2.81
N ARG A 5 16.51 -22.53 2.03
CA ARG A 5 17.00 -21.25 2.49
C ARG A 5 15.90 -20.19 2.39
N VAL A 6 15.49 -19.60 3.50
CA VAL A 6 14.55 -18.47 3.48
C VAL A 6 15.29 -17.18 3.80
N ARG A 7 15.30 -16.24 2.85
CA ARG A 7 15.85 -14.89 3.02
C ARG A 7 14.74 -13.91 3.36
N LEU A 8 15.02 -13.08 4.36
CA LEU A 8 14.10 -12.09 4.90
C LEU A 8 14.61 -10.69 4.58
N LEU A 9 13.88 -9.98 3.72
CA LEU A 9 14.30 -8.68 3.22
C LEU A 9 13.55 -7.53 3.91
N GLY A 10 14.12 -6.34 3.83
CA GLY A 10 13.54 -5.12 4.40
C GLY A 10 13.38 -5.21 5.92
N ALA A 11 12.23 -4.76 6.43
CA ALA A 11 11.90 -4.74 7.86
C ALA A 11 11.66 -6.15 8.46
N LEU A 12 11.58 -7.21 7.65
CA LEU A 12 11.31 -8.55 8.15
C LEU A 12 12.48 -9.16 8.92
N LYS A 13 13.72 -8.75 8.62
CA LYS A 13 14.92 -9.19 9.36
C LYS A 13 14.86 -8.86 10.85
N GLU A 14 14.13 -7.81 11.22
CA GLU A 14 13.97 -7.38 12.63
C GLU A 14 13.04 -8.31 13.41
N ARG A 15 12.27 -9.17 12.70
CA ARG A 15 11.31 -10.11 13.28
C ARG A 15 11.85 -11.53 13.46
N THR A 16 13.13 -11.73 13.13
CA THR A 16 13.84 -13.00 13.22
C THR A 16 15.14 -12.87 14.01
N ASP A 17 15.10 -12.12 15.11
CA ASP A 17 16.26 -11.84 15.98
C ASP A 17 17.45 -11.26 15.21
N GLY A 18 17.19 -10.52 14.12
CA GLY A 18 18.21 -9.94 13.24
C GLY A 18 18.74 -10.88 12.15
N LYS A 19 18.28 -12.14 12.09
CA LYS A 19 18.70 -13.09 11.05
C LYS A 19 18.08 -12.76 9.71
N GLN A 20 18.93 -12.45 8.74
CA GLN A 20 18.51 -12.21 7.35
C GLN A 20 18.26 -13.51 6.57
N GLU A 21 18.83 -14.63 7.02
CA GLU A 21 18.66 -15.94 6.40
C GLU A 21 18.32 -16.99 7.47
N VAL A 22 17.33 -17.82 7.18
CA VAL A 22 16.90 -18.93 8.04
C VAL A 22 16.81 -20.19 7.19
N TRP A 23 17.35 -21.29 7.70
CA TRP A 23 17.23 -22.59 7.05
C TRP A 23 16.10 -23.39 7.70
N VAL A 24 15.24 -23.97 6.87
CA VAL A 24 14.11 -24.80 7.32
C VAL A 24 14.08 -26.11 6.54
N GLU A 25 13.60 -27.18 7.15
CA GLU A 25 13.36 -28.45 6.46
C GLU A 25 11.91 -28.50 5.97
N ALA A 26 11.72 -28.74 4.68
CA ALA A 26 10.40 -28.81 4.07
C ALA A 26 10.40 -29.65 2.79
N ARG A 27 9.22 -30.05 2.31
CA ARG A 27 9.02 -30.70 1.01
C ARG A 27 8.50 -29.73 -0.05
N SER A 28 7.88 -28.63 0.37
CA SER A 28 7.38 -27.57 -0.50
C SER A 28 7.65 -26.18 0.06
N TRP A 29 7.50 -25.15 -0.77
CA TRP A 29 7.68 -23.76 -0.32
C TRP A 29 6.64 -23.33 0.73
N SER A 30 5.38 -23.79 0.62
CA SER A 30 4.33 -23.46 1.58
C SER A 30 4.59 -24.13 2.94
N GLU A 31 5.12 -25.37 2.93
CA GLU A 31 5.57 -26.05 4.14
C GLU A 31 6.78 -25.34 4.75
N ALA A 32 7.74 -24.88 3.94
CA ALA A 32 8.89 -24.11 4.40
C ALA A 32 8.47 -22.82 5.11
N LEU A 33 7.50 -22.08 4.55
CA LEU A 33 6.97 -20.86 5.18
C LEU A 33 6.18 -21.15 6.47
N ARG A 34 5.47 -22.28 6.57
CA ARG A 34 4.85 -22.72 7.83
C ARG A 34 5.88 -23.09 8.88
N ALA A 35 6.94 -23.81 8.50
CA ALA A 35 8.03 -24.16 9.41
C ALA A 35 8.78 -22.90 9.92
N LEU A 36 8.98 -21.92 9.03
CA LEU A 36 9.50 -20.61 9.38
C LEU A 36 8.59 -19.90 10.37
N LEU A 37 7.27 -19.85 10.10
CA LEU A 37 6.29 -19.21 10.97
C LEU A 37 6.21 -19.88 12.36
N ALA A 38 6.34 -21.20 12.44
CA ALA A 38 6.39 -21.93 13.70
C ALA A 38 7.63 -21.55 14.54
N SER A 39 8.76 -21.29 13.88
CA SER A 39 10.00 -20.86 14.54
C SER A 39 9.98 -19.37 14.90
N TYR A 40 9.26 -18.55 14.11
CA TYR A 40 9.18 -17.11 14.26
C TYR A 40 7.72 -16.62 14.19
N PRO A 41 6.93 -16.75 15.27
CA PRO A 41 5.52 -16.37 15.28
C PRO A 41 5.24 -14.90 14.92
N GLN A 42 6.24 -14.03 15.09
CA GLN A 42 6.18 -12.61 14.73
C GLN A 42 6.03 -12.37 13.22
N LEU A 43 6.34 -13.38 12.39
CA LEU A 43 6.14 -13.37 10.94
C LEU A 43 4.68 -13.65 10.53
N SER A 44 3.77 -13.87 11.48
CA SER A 44 2.33 -14.01 11.21
C SER A 44 1.72 -12.79 10.51
N ILE A 45 2.40 -11.64 10.54
CA ILE A 45 2.05 -10.45 9.77
C ILE A 45 2.29 -10.62 8.26
N ALA A 46 3.26 -11.46 7.89
CA ALA A 46 3.72 -11.63 6.52
C ALA A 46 3.24 -12.93 5.88
N VAL A 47 3.03 -13.97 6.68
CA VAL A 47 2.63 -15.30 6.23
C VAL A 47 1.44 -15.78 7.07
N ASP A 48 0.46 -16.43 6.45
CA ASP A 48 -0.67 -17.04 7.16
C ASP A 48 -0.35 -18.46 7.68
N ASP A 49 -1.30 -19.07 8.39
CA ASP A 49 -1.19 -20.41 8.96
C ASP A 49 -1.07 -21.53 7.90
N ARG A 50 -1.41 -21.24 6.65
CA ARG A 50 -1.26 -22.15 5.51
C ARG A 50 0.09 -22.00 4.80
N GLY A 51 0.92 -21.03 5.20
CA GLY A 51 2.19 -20.74 4.55
C GLY A 51 2.05 -19.86 3.31
N ARG A 52 0.94 -19.13 3.15
CA ARG A 52 0.74 -18.19 2.04
C ARG A 52 1.17 -16.79 2.46
N PRO A 53 1.75 -15.98 1.54
CA PRO A 53 2.00 -14.58 1.84
C PRO A 53 0.70 -13.83 2.09
N ARG A 54 0.69 -13.00 3.12
CA ARG A 54 -0.38 -12.03 3.36
C ARG A 54 -0.24 -10.85 2.38
N PRO A 55 -1.33 -10.11 2.11
CA PRO A 55 -1.24 -8.86 1.35
C PRO A 55 -0.13 -7.95 1.88
N GLY A 56 0.53 -7.22 0.99
CA GLY A 56 1.67 -6.34 1.31
C GLY A 56 3.02 -7.04 1.44
N PHE A 57 3.06 -8.36 1.27
CA PHE A 57 4.28 -9.15 1.20
C PHE A 57 4.35 -9.92 -0.11
N LEU A 58 5.56 -10.04 -0.65
CA LEU A 58 5.86 -10.87 -1.80
C LEU A 58 6.72 -12.04 -1.34
N VAL A 59 6.49 -13.17 -2.00
CA VAL A 59 7.27 -14.38 -1.84
C VAL A 59 7.73 -14.80 -3.23
N PHE A 60 9.04 -14.93 -3.40
CA PHE A 60 9.63 -15.57 -4.56
C PHE A 60 10.23 -16.90 -4.14
N VAL A 61 9.97 -17.94 -4.92
CA VAL A 61 10.47 -19.30 -4.73
C VAL A 61 11.40 -19.59 -5.90
N ASP A 62 12.68 -19.83 -5.62
CA ASP A 62 13.72 -20.00 -6.64
C ASP A 62 13.67 -18.90 -7.73
N GLY A 63 13.36 -17.66 -7.33
CA GLY A 63 13.25 -16.49 -8.21
C GLY A 63 11.91 -16.31 -8.93
N VAL A 64 10.94 -17.22 -8.75
CA VAL A 64 9.61 -17.14 -9.35
C VAL A 64 8.57 -16.72 -8.32
N ASP A 65 7.68 -15.79 -8.68
CA ASP A 65 6.58 -15.36 -7.80
C ASP A 65 5.71 -16.56 -7.40
N CYS A 66 5.52 -16.77 -6.09
CA CYS A 66 4.83 -17.96 -5.59
C CYS A 66 3.38 -18.06 -6.07
N ARG A 67 2.76 -16.95 -6.50
CA ARG A 67 1.39 -16.93 -7.04
C ARG A 67 1.27 -17.64 -8.38
N LEU A 68 2.39 -17.88 -9.05
CA LEU A 68 2.48 -18.62 -10.31
C LEU A 68 2.81 -20.11 -10.10
N LEU A 69 2.95 -20.55 -8.85
CA LEU A 69 3.38 -21.89 -8.48
C LEU A 69 2.29 -22.63 -7.70
N ASP A 70 2.26 -23.95 -7.84
CA ASP A 70 1.47 -24.80 -6.94
C ASP A 70 2.06 -24.78 -5.52
N GLU A 71 1.21 -24.81 -4.49
CA GLU A 71 1.65 -24.82 -3.08
C GLU A 71 2.53 -26.01 -2.72
N GLY A 72 2.40 -27.11 -3.47
CA GLY A 72 3.23 -28.31 -3.32
C GLY A 72 4.57 -28.25 -4.04
N ALA A 73 4.87 -27.18 -4.77
CA ALA A 73 6.13 -27.07 -5.52
C ALA A 73 7.33 -27.06 -4.56
N PRO A 74 8.42 -27.78 -4.90
CA PRO A 74 9.65 -27.76 -4.12
C PRO A 74 10.32 -26.38 -4.18
N ALA A 75 11.20 -26.12 -3.22
CA ALA A 75 11.98 -24.89 -3.15
C ALA A 75 13.39 -25.19 -2.66
N ASN A 76 14.39 -24.54 -3.24
CA ASN A 76 15.73 -24.48 -2.66
C ASN A 76 15.91 -23.17 -1.88
N GLU A 77 15.31 -22.11 -2.37
CA GLU A 77 15.40 -20.76 -1.83
C GLU A 77 14.05 -20.03 -1.89
N ILE A 78 13.77 -19.26 -0.84
CA ILE A 78 12.60 -18.40 -0.73
C ILE A 78 13.02 -17.00 -0.32
N ASP A 79 12.59 -16.00 -1.07
CA ASP A 79 12.70 -14.58 -0.70
C ASP A 79 11.36 -14.06 -0.19
N LEU A 80 11.31 -13.65 1.06
CA LEU A 80 10.15 -12.98 1.64
C LEU A 80 10.48 -11.50 1.89
N LEU A 81 9.67 -10.62 1.31
CA LEU A 81 9.90 -9.18 1.35
C LEU A 81 8.60 -8.38 1.47
N PRO A 82 8.61 -7.26 2.21
CA PRO A 82 7.51 -6.30 2.19
C PRO A 82 7.50 -5.54 0.85
N VAL A 83 6.31 -5.22 0.35
CA VAL A 83 6.12 -4.42 -0.88
C VAL A 83 6.47 -2.93 -0.67
N ASN A 84 6.50 -2.44 0.58
CA ASN A 84 6.73 -1.03 0.91
C ASN A 84 7.98 -0.78 1.76
N HIS A 85 8.61 0.39 1.52
CA HIS A 85 9.92 0.79 2.06
C HIS A 85 9.90 1.43 3.47
N GLY A 86 8.79 1.42 4.23
CA GLY A 86 8.67 2.32 5.40
C GLY A 86 7.80 1.90 6.60
N GLY A 87 7.37 0.65 6.73
CA GLY A 87 6.59 0.23 7.89
C GLY A 87 6.29 -1.27 7.90
N VAL A 88 5.78 -1.77 9.02
CA VAL A 88 5.42 -3.18 9.21
C VAL A 88 3.92 -3.38 9.44
N GLU A 89 3.22 -2.37 9.95
CA GLU A 89 1.76 -2.39 10.06
C GLU A 89 1.12 -1.63 8.89
N PHE A 90 0.17 -2.29 8.24
CA PHE A 90 -0.55 -1.75 7.10
C PHE A 90 -2.03 -2.02 7.25
N LYS A 91 -2.85 -1.03 6.91
CA LYS A 91 -4.28 -1.24 6.70
C LYS A 91 -4.51 -1.41 5.20
N PHE A 92 -4.89 -2.62 4.79
CA PHE A 92 -5.36 -2.85 3.43
C PHE A 92 -6.72 -2.17 3.26
N ILE A 93 -6.81 -1.33 2.23
CA ILE A 93 -8.04 -0.66 1.84
C ILE A 93 -8.50 -1.31 0.55
N THR A 94 -9.66 -1.97 0.59
CA THR A 94 -10.31 -2.52 -0.61
C THR A 94 -11.03 -1.42 -1.38
N TRP A 95 -11.41 -1.69 -2.63
CA TRP A 95 -12.25 -0.74 -3.39
C TRP A 95 -13.59 -0.45 -2.71
N ASN A 96 -14.21 -1.45 -2.07
CA ASN A 96 -15.43 -1.26 -1.29
C ASN A 96 -15.20 -0.30 -0.12
N ASP A 97 -14.05 -0.37 0.55
CA ASP A 97 -13.70 0.57 1.63
C ASP A 97 -13.54 1.99 1.09
N VAL A 98 -12.93 2.16 -0.09
CA VAL A 98 -12.82 3.46 -0.76
C VAL A 98 -14.19 4.00 -1.13
N GLU A 99 -15.03 3.21 -1.80
CA GLU A 99 -16.38 3.62 -2.21
C GLU A 99 -17.25 4.03 -1.01
N GLU A 100 -17.18 3.27 0.08
CA GLU A 100 -17.88 3.58 1.32
C GLU A 100 -17.36 4.87 1.96
N ALA A 101 -16.05 5.09 1.97
CA ALA A 101 -15.46 6.34 2.44
C ALA A 101 -15.93 7.54 1.60
N ILE A 102 -15.91 7.41 0.27
CA ILE A 102 -16.38 8.45 -0.65
C ILE A 102 -17.86 8.74 -0.45
N ARG A 103 -18.69 7.69 -0.33
CA ARG A 103 -20.13 7.83 -0.06
C ARG A 103 -20.36 8.64 1.22
N ARG A 104 -19.68 8.27 2.32
CA ARG A 104 -19.81 8.99 3.59
C ARG A 104 -19.35 10.45 3.52
N ILE A 105 -18.31 10.75 2.74
CA ILE A 105 -17.85 12.13 2.52
C ILE A 105 -18.87 12.91 1.69
N ALA A 106 -19.38 12.33 0.60
CA ALA A 106 -20.41 12.95 -0.23
C ALA A 106 -21.69 13.24 0.57
N ASP A 107 -22.17 12.28 1.36
CA ASP A 107 -23.36 12.44 2.22
C ASP A 107 -23.18 13.61 3.20
N LYS A 108 -21.99 13.72 3.82
CA LYS A 108 -21.66 14.85 4.72
C LYS A 108 -21.65 16.20 4.00
N ILE A 109 -21.09 16.26 2.80
CA ILE A 109 -21.07 17.49 2.00
C ILE A 109 -22.50 17.89 1.61
N GLN A 110 -23.32 16.93 1.15
CA GLN A 110 -24.70 17.17 0.78
C GLN A 110 -25.57 17.65 1.95
N ALA A 111 -25.37 17.05 3.13
CA ALA A 111 -26.04 17.45 4.37
C ALA A 111 -25.56 18.81 4.91
N SER A 112 -24.40 19.30 4.46
CA SER A 112 -23.88 20.61 4.83
C SER A 112 -24.44 21.73 3.95
N SER A 113 -24.21 22.98 4.38
CA SER A 113 -24.47 24.18 3.57
C SER A 113 -23.42 24.41 2.48
N PHE A 114 -22.33 23.65 2.45
CA PHE A 114 -21.28 23.78 1.45
C PHE A 114 -21.69 23.10 0.14
N LYS A 115 -21.82 23.90 -0.93
CA LYS A 115 -22.21 23.44 -2.28
C LYS A 115 -21.05 23.62 -3.26
N PRO A 116 -20.07 22.70 -3.31
CA PRO A 116 -18.90 22.87 -4.17
C PRO A 116 -19.28 22.92 -5.65
N GLU A 117 -18.57 23.75 -6.39
CA GLU A 117 -18.71 23.95 -7.84
C GLU A 117 -17.52 23.37 -8.61
N VAL A 118 -16.41 23.11 -7.92
CA VAL A 118 -15.17 22.56 -8.47
C VAL A 118 -14.58 21.58 -7.48
N ILE A 119 -14.00 20.50 -7.99
CA ILE A 119 -13.11 19.64 -7.22
C ILE A 119 -11.67 19.88 -7.67
N VAL A 120 -10.75 20.03 -6.70
CA VAL A 120 -9.31 20.07 -6.95
C VAL A 120 -8.65 18.92 -6.23
N GLY A 121 -8.13 17.95 -6.99
CA GLY A 121 -7.36 16.82 -6.44
C GLY A 121 -5.90 17.20 -6.19
N VAL A 122 -5.39 16.87 -5.01
CA VAL A 122 -3.96 16.98 -4.70
C VAL A 122 -3.25 15.75 -5.25
N MET A 123 -2.34 15.94 -6.19
CA MET A 123 -1.62 14.82 -6.79
C MET A 123 -0.57 14.26 -5.84
N ARG A 124 -0.40 12.94 -5.78
CA ARG A 124 -1.10 11.91 -6.60
C ARG A 124 -2.36 11.35 -5.93
N GLY A 125 -2.40 11.36 -4.61
CA GLY A 125 -3.39 10.66 -3.79
C GLY A 125 -4.83 11.07 -4.05
N GLY A 126 -5.06 12.39 -4.06
CA GLY A 126 -6.39 12.99 -4.25
C GLY A 126 -7.03 12.82 -5.63
N VAL A 127 -6.34 12.29 -6.65
CA VAL A 127 -6.90 12.17 -8.02
C VAL A 127 -8.08 11.21 -8.05
N VAL A 128 -7.92 10.01 -7.48
CA VAL A 128 -8.98 8.99 -7.49
C VAL A 128 -10.15 9.39 -6.58
N PRO A 129 -9.95 9.78 -5.31
CA PRO A 129 -11.02 10.28 -4.46
C PRO A 129 -11.74 11.49 -5.05
N GLY A 130 -10.99 12.42 -5.66
CA GLY A 130 -11.54 13.61 -6.30
C GLY A 130 -12.48 13.25 -7.45
N ARG A 131 -12.10 12.33 -8.34
CA ARG A 131 -12.98 11.86 -9.42
C ARG A 131 -14.22 11.16 -8.89
N LEU A 132 -14.10 10.31 -7.88
CA LEU A 132 -15.25 9.59 -7.32
C LEU A 132 -16.23 10.55 -6.61
N LEU A 133 -15.72 11.55 -5.87
CA LEU A 133 -16.56 12.59 -5.27
C LEU A 133 -17.27 13.44 -6.33
N ALA A 134 -16.59 13.78 -7.42
CA ALA A 134 -17.18 14.53 -8.53
C ALA A 134 -18.40 13.83 -9.11
N ASP A 135 -18.31 12.50 -9.25
CA ASP A 135 -19.42 11.66 -9.70
C ASP A 135 -20.63 11.75 -8.75
N ARG A 136 -20.40 11.53 -7.45
CA ARG A 136 -21.47 11.48 -6.45
C ARG A 136 -22.12 12.84 -6.20
N LEU A 137 -21.36 13.92 -6.36
CA LEU A 137 -21.83 15.28 -6.14
C LEU A 137 -22.37 15.94 -7.42
N GLY A 138 -22.23 15.30 -8.59
CA GLY A 138 -22.65 15.85 -9.88
C GLY A 138 -21.83 17.08 -10.30
N ILE A 139 -20.52 17.07 -10.04
CA ILE A 139 -19.60 18.17 -10.36
C ILE A 139 -18.77 17.77 -11.58
N GLU A 140 -18.87 18.54 -12.65
CA GLU A 140 -18.12 18.28 -13.90
C GLU A 140 -16.71 18.87 -13.87
N ASP A 141 -16.56 20.03 -13.22
CA ASP A 141 -15.29 20.75 -13.20
C ASP A 141 -14.32 20.17 -12.17
N ILE A 142 -13.29 19.50 -12.69
CA ILE A 142 -12.25 18.84 -11.91
C ILE A 142 -10.88 19.39 -12.33
N GLY A 143 -10.16 19.96 -11.38
CA GLY A 143 -8.76 20.36 -11.51
C GLY A 143 -7.84 19.50 -10.65
N VAL A 144 -6.53 19.63 -10.89
CA VAL A 144 -5.50 18.98 -10.07
C VAL A 144 -4.35 19.93 -9.80
N ILE A 145 -3.66 19.73 -8.67
CA ILE A 145 -2.40 20.41 -8.33
C ILE A 145 -1.34 19.38 -7.94
N GLU A 146 -0.06 19.62 -8.24
CA GLU A 146 1.03 18.79 -7.71
C GLU A 146 1.79 19.56 -6.64
N VAL A 147 1.84 19.00 -5.43
CA VAL A 147 2.63 19.53 -4.31
C VAL A 147 3.83 18.63 -4.06
N LYS A 148 5.02 19.21 -3.90
CA LYS A 148 6.24 18.50 -3.52
C LYS A 148 6.80 19.07 -2.24
N LEU A 149 7.23 18.20 -1.34
CA LEU A 149 8.18 18.59 -0.31
C LEU A 149 9.57 18.53 -0.93
N TYR A 150 10.40 19.55 -0.71
CA TYR A 150 11.80 19.49 -1.10
C TYR A 150 12.48 18.43 -0.22
N ILE A 151 12.83 17.29 -0.80
CA ILE A 151 13.59 16.23 -0.14
C ILE A 151 14.93 16.14 -0.86
N SER A 152 15.80 17.12 -0.63
CA SER A 152 17.23 16.90 -0.91
C SER A 152 17.75 15.85 0.09
N ALA A 153 18.60 14.94 -0.37
CA ALA A 153 19.24 13.94 0.48
C ALA A 153 19.88 14.63 1.70
N GLY A 154 19.35 14.37 2.89
CA GLY A 154 19.89 14.88 4.17
C GLY A 154 19.31 16.20 4.69
N GLN A 155 18.43 16.90 3.96
CA GLN A 155 17.75 18.10 4.49
C GLN A 155 16.25 18.03 4.24
N ARG A 156 15.46 18.01 5.33
CA ARG A 156 14.01 18.26 5.28
C ARG A 156 13.81 19.68 4.78
N GLY A 157 13.34 19.86 3.56
CA GLY A 157 12.85 21.15 3.10
C GLY A 157 11.67 21.57 3.95
N GLU A 158 11.77 22.75 4.57
CA GLU A 158 10.80 23.23 5.56
C GLU A 158 9.43 23.60 4.97
N ARG A 159 9.28 23.67 3.64
CA ARG A 159 8.02 24.10 3.01
C ARG A 159 7.67 23.30 1.74
N PRO A 160 6.40 22.87 1.60
CA PRO A 160 5.90 22.34 0.34
C PRO A 160 5.87 23.42 -0.75
N TYR A 161 6.12 23.05 -2.00
CA TYR A 161 5.98 23.92 -3.16
C TYR A 161 5.06 23.31 -4.21
N LEU A 162 4.39 24.17 -4.99
CA LEU A 162 3.58 23.76 -6.14
C LEU A 162 4.52 23.41 -7.30
N ARG A 163 4.60 22.13 -7.65
CA ARG A 163 5.33 21.67 -8.84
C ARG A 163 4.48 21.84 -10.09
N GLN A 164 3.17 21.59 -9.99
CA GLN A 164 2.22 21.83 -11.07
C GLN A 164 1.09 22.72 -10.53
N PRO A 165 0.93 23.94 -11.07
CA PRO A 165 -0.12 24.84 -10.65
C PRO A 165 -1.48 24.39 -11.20
N LEU A 166 -2.55 24.88 -10.59
CA LEU A 166 -3.90 24.68 -11.07
C LEU A 166 -4.10 25.43 -12.40
N THR A 167 -4.56 24.72 -13.43
CA THR A 167 -4.88 25.31 -14.74
C THR A 167 -6.35 25.70 -14.88
N LEU A 168 -7.23 25.11 -14.06
CA LEU A 168 -8.66 25.41 -14.04
C LEU A 168 -8.93 26.74 -13.33
N SER A 169 -9.74 27.61 -13.93
CA SER A 169 -10.17 28.84 -13.27
C SER A 169 -11.13 28.55 -12.11
N ILE A 170 -10.74 29.00 -10.92
CA ILE A 170 -11.50 28.82 -9.68
C ILE A 170 -11.92 30.14 -9.01
N LYS A 171 -11.66 31.27 -9.66
CA LYS A 171 -11.99 32.58 -9.11
C LYS A 171 -13.50 32.67 -8.84
N ASP A 172 -13.86 33.09 -7.64
CA ASP A 172 -15.24 33.27 -7.16
C ASP A 172 -16.08 31.96 -7.11
N ARG A 173 -15.42 30.80 -7.15
CA ARG A 173 -16.05 29.48 -7.08
C ARG A 173 -15.83 28.82 -5.73
N ARG A 174 -16.80 28.00 -5.30
CA ARG A 174 -16.68 27.15 -4.11
C ARG A 174 -15.89 25.89 -4.45
N VAL A 175 -14.64 25.81 -3.99
CA VAL A 175 -13.71 24.73 -4.33
C VAL A 175 -13.65 23.68 -3.22
N LEU A 176 -13.83 22.41 -3.59
CA LEU A 176 -13.53 21.25 -2.73
C LEU A 176 -12.14 20.72 -3.04
N LEU A 177 -11.19 20.91 -2.12
CA LEU A 177 -9.87 20.29 -2.21
C LEU A 177 -9.92 18.85 -1.69
N VAL A 178 -9.29 17.91 -2.39
CA VAL A 178 -9.35 16.48 -2.08
C VAL A 178 -7.95 15.87 -2.05
N ASP A 179 -7.63 15.14 -0.99
CA ASP A 179 -6.44 14.28 -0.87
C ASP A 179 -6.84 12.89 -0.34
N ASP A 180 -5.93 11.92 -0.36
CA ASP A 180 -6.21 10.54 0.09
C ASP A 180 -6.07 10.30 1.60
N VAL A 181 -5.27 11.10 2.33
CA VAL A 181 -5.06 11.00 3.79
C VAL A 181 -4.83 12.34 4.49
#